data_AF-D7GNB4-F1
#
_entry.id   AF-D7GNB4-F1
#
_cell.length_a   1.000
_cell.length_b   1.000
_cell.length_c   1.000
_cell.angle_alpha   90.00
_cell.angle_beta   90.00
_cell.angle_gamma   90.00
#
_symmetry.space_group_name_H-M   'P 1'
#
loop_
_entity.id
_entity.type
_entity.pdbx_description
1 polymer ?
#
loop_
_entity_poly.entity_id
_entity_poly.type
_entity_poly.pdbx_seq_one_letter_code
_entity_poly.pdbx_strand_id
1 'polypeptide(L)'
;MNSITVRARGVNGQESVSLQVGGTTVQTWTLTTAMQDYTASTSLTGEIRVAFTNDATGRDVQVDYIVVNGQTRQAENQSVNTGVWANNQCGGSGNSEWLHCNGYISFGNVS
;
A
#
# COMPACT_ATOMS: atom_id res chain seq x y z
N MET A 1 -7.07 18.34 7.75
CA MET A 1 -7.16 16.87 7.69
C MET A 1 -6.67 16.44 6.33
N ASN A 2 -5.84 15.41 6.28
CA ASN A 2 -5.31 14.85 5.05
C ASN A 2 -6.23 13.72 4.60
N SER A 3 -6.74 13.80 3.38
CA SER A 3 -7.51 12.72 2.77
C SER A 3 -6.58 11.88 1.92
N ILE A 4 -6.54 10.57 2.21
CA ILE A 4 -5.71 9.62 1.49
C ILE A 4 -6.61 8.50 0.97
N THR A 5 -6.64 8.34 -0.35
CA THR A 5 -7.26 7.21 -1.03
C THR A 5 -6.19 6.26 -1.50
N VAL A 6 -6.32 4.98 -1.17
CA VAL A 6 -5.49 3.90 -1.69
C VAL A 6 -6.31 3.13 -2.72
N ARG A 7 -5.81 3.03 -3.96
CA ARG A 7 -6.43 2.19 -4.98
C ARG A 7 -5.72 0.85 -5.01
N ALA A 8 -6.41 -0.21 -4.62
CA ALA A 8 -5.80 -1.53 -4.49
C ALA A 8 -6.78 -2.68 -4.74
N ARG A 9 -6.23 -3.86 -4.97
CA ARG A 9 -6.92 -5.15 -4.99
C ARG A 9 -6.06 -6.24 -4.38
N GLY A 10 -6.73 -7.26 -3.89
CA GLY A 10 -6.13 -8.55 -3.56
C GLY A 10 -6.19 -9.51 -4.73
N VAL A 11 -5.40 -10.57 -4.66
CA VAL A 11 -5.51 -11.72 -5.57
C VAL A 11 -6.70 -12.59 -5.20
N ASN A 12 -6.94 -12.82 -3.92
CA ASN A 12 -7.99 -13.73 -3.44
C ASN A 12 -9.12 -13.09 -2.64
N GLY A 13 -9.00 -11.80 -2.29
CA GLY A 13 -10.04 -11.05 -1.57
C GLY A 13 -10.03 -11.25 -0.05
N GLN A 14 -8.93 -11.78 0.50
CA GLN A 14 -8.71 -11.92 1.94
C GLN A 14 -7.51 -11.09 2.42
N GLU A 15 -6.81 -10.43 1.51
CA GLU A 15 -5.64 -9.62 1.81
C GLU A 15 -6.02 -8.43 2.70
N SER A 16 -5.22 -8.20 3.73
CA SER A 16 -5.36 -7.10 4.68
C SER A 16 -4.31 -6.06 4.37
N VAL A 17 -4.77 -4.83 4.14
CA VAL A 17 -3.90 -3.67 3.91
C VAL A 17 -4.16 -2.58 4.94
N SER A 18 -3.09 -2.07 5.53
CA SER A 18 -3.12 -0.91 6.43
C SER A 18 -2.55 0.32 5.75
N LEU A 19 -3.29 1.43 5.81
CA LEU A 19 -2.74 2.76 5.61
C LEU A 19 -2.05 3.19 6.91
N GLN A 20 -0.77 3.56 6.83
CA GLN A 20 0.00 4.08 7.94
C GLN A 20 0.52 5.48 7.60
N VAL A 21 0.50 6.38 8.59
CA VAL A 21 1.07 7.73 8.48
C VAL A 21 1.95 8.00 9.70
N GLY A 22 3.21 8.40 9.46
CA GLY A 22 4.15 8.69 10.54
C GLY A 22 4.39 7.50 11.48
N GLY A 23 4.31 6.27 10.95
CA GLY A 23 4.46 5.03 11.72
C GLY A 23 3.20 4.58 12.49
N THR A 24 2.09 5.30 12.40
CA THR A 24 0.82 4.93 13.04
C THR A 24 -0.18 4.41 12.02
N THR A 25 -0.84 3.29 12.29
CA THR A 25 -1.95 2.78 11.47
C THR A 25 -3.14 3.72 11.56
N VAL A 26 -3.56 4.26 10.41
CA VAL A 26 -4.74 5.12 10.27
C VAL A 26 -5.99 4.27 10.09
N GLN A 27 -5.91 3.26 9.22
CA GLN A 27 -7.02 2.38 8.89
C GLN A 27 -6.49 1.06 8.31
N THR A 28 -7.24 -0.02 8.51
CA THR A 28 -7.00 -1.32 7.89
C THR A 28 -8.24 -1.76 7.11
N TRP A 29 -8.03 -2.31 5.92
CA TRP A 29 -9.10 -2.84 5.06
C TRP A 29 -8.79 -4.27 4.64
N THR A 30 -9.84 -5.07 4.47
CA THR A 30 -9.77 -6.31 3.68
C THR A 30 -10.06 -5.96 2.23
N LEU A 31 -9.15 -6.35 1.33
CA LEU A 31 -9.26 -6.05 -0.09
C LEU A 31 -10.28 -6.96 -0.78
N THR A 32 -10.85 -6.47 -1.87
CA THR A 32 -11.60 -7.31 -2.82
C THR A 32 -10.67 -7.79 -3.93
N THR A 33 -11.15 -8.69 -4.79
CA THR A 33 -10.40 -9.15 -5.97
C THR A 33 -10.41 -8.14 -7.13
N ALA A 34 -11.29 -7.14 -7.09
CA ALA A 34 -11.35 -6.04 -8.03
C ALA A 34 -10.64 -4.80 -7.45
N MET A 35 -10.11 -3.94 -8.33
CA MET A 35 -9.56 -2.64 -7.91
C MET A 35 -10.67 -1.80 -7.29
N GLN A 36 -10.46 -1.35 -6.06
CA GLN A 36 -11.35 -0.48 -5.32
C GLN A 36 -10.56 0.67 -4.69
N ASP A 37 -11.27 1.76 -4.41
CA ASP A 37 -10.72 2.92 -3.72
C ASP A 37 -11.05 2.80 -2.22
N TYR A 38 -10.00 2.83 -1.40
CA TYR A 38 -10.08 2.76 0.06
C TYR A 38 -9.61 4.09 0.65
N THR A 39 -10.55 4.88 1.18
CA THR A 39 -10.25 6.24 1.67
C THR A 39 -10.25 6.31 3.18
N ALA A 40 -9.28 7.02 3.74
CA ALA A 40 -9.26 7.44 5.14
C ALA A 40 -8.82 8.90 5.26
N SER A 41 -9.22 9.52 6.37
CA SER A 41 -8.81 10.88 6.74
C SER A 41 -8.00 10.84 8.03
N THR A 42 -6.96 11.67 8.12
CA THR A 42 -6.11 11.75 9.31
C THR A 42 -5.56 13.16 9.54
N SER A 43 -5.27 13.52 10.78
CA SER A 43 -4.49 14.73 11.12
C SER A 43 -2.99 14.43 11.25
N LEU A 44 -2.59 13.17 11.12
CA LEU A 44 -1.18 12.77 11.21
C LEU A 44 -0.37 13.32 10.02
N THR A 45 0.91 13.49 10.27
CA THR A 45 1.93 13.92 9.31
C THR A 45 3.07 12.90 9.26
N GLY A 46 3.91 12.98 8.23
CA GLY A 46 5.04 12.08 8.04
C GLY A 46 4.82 11.10 6.90
N GLU A 47 5.61 10.04 6.89
CA GLU A 47 5.62 9.06 5.79
C GLU A 47 4.29 8.33 5.66
N ILE A 48 3.78 8.24 4.43
CA ILE A 48 2.62 7.42 4.06
C ILE A 48 3.12 6.05 3.63
N ARG A 49 2.61 4.99 4.24
CA ARG A 49 2.85 3.62 3.84
C ARG A 49 1.53 2.90 3.58
N VAL A 50 1.52 2.07 2.54
CA VAL A 50 0.46 1.07 2.31
C VAL A 50 1.07 -0.28 2.60
N ALA A 51 0.63 -0.91 3.68
CA ALA A 51 1.25 -2.13 4.22
C ALA A 51 0.34 -3.35 4.04
N PHE A 52 0.85 -4.40 3.40
CA PHE A 52 0.23 -5.73 3.35
C PHE A 52 0.61 -6.53 4.61
N THR A 53 -0.38 -7.06 5.34
CA THR A 53 -0.18 -7.50 6.74
C THR A 53 -0.58 -8.94 7.05
N ASN A 54 -1.09 -9.71 6.08
CA ASN A 54 -1.54 -11.09 6.31
C ASN A 54 -1.17 -12.04 5.16
N ASP A 55 0.05 -11.88 4.66
CA ASP A 55 0.68 -12.79 3.71
C ASP A 55 0.49 -14.26 4.10
N ALA A 56 0.08 -15.03 3.11
CA ALA A 56 -0.13 -16.46 3.14
C ALA A 56 -0.20 -16.97 1.69
N THR A 57 -0.13 -18.29 1.51
CA THR A 57 -0.26 -18.90 0.18
C THR A 57 -1.49 -18.39 -0.58
N GLY A 58 -1.25 -17.84 -1.77
CA GLY A 58 -2.29 -17.34 -2.67
C GLY A 58 -2.84 -15.96 -2.30
N ARG A 59 -2.15 -15.20 -1.43
CA ARG A 59 -2.46 -13.81 -1.11
C ARG A 59 -1.35 -12.92 -1.64
N ASP A 60 -1.72 -12.02 -2.53
CA ASP A 60 -0.85 -10.94 -2.98
C ASP A 60 -1.69 -9.68 -3.13
N VAL A 61 -1.05 -8.52 -2.95
CA VAL A 61 -1.69 -7.22 -3.11
C VAL A 61 -1.13 -6.51 -4.33
N GLN A 62 -2.01 -5.90 -5.11
CA GLN A 62 -1.66 -4.92 -6.12
C GLN A 62 -2.18 -3.56 -5.67
N VAL A 63 -1.27 -2.61 -5.47
CA VAL A 63 -1.58 -1.19 -5.22
C VAL A 63 -1.28 -0.42 -6.50
N ASP A 64 -2.29 0.17 -7.11
CA ASP A 64 -2.18 1.00 -8.32
C ASP A 64 -1.51 2.33 -7.94
N TYR A 65 -2.20 3.12 -7.11
CA TYR A 65 -1.70 4.40 -6.61
C TYR A 65 -2.30 4.78 -5.27
N ILE A 66 -1.77 5.85 -4.69
CA ILE A 66 -2.52 6.65 -3.72
C ILE A 66 -2.89 8.02 -4.30
N VAL A 67 -3.99 8.58 -3.81
CA VAL A 67 -4.30 10.00 -3.93
C VAL A 67 -4.21 10.61 -2.54
N VAL A 68 -3.28 11.53 -2.33
CA VAL A 68 -3.16 12.31 -1.09
C VAL A 68 -3.40 13.77 -1.40
N ASN A 69 -4.40 14.36 -0.74
CA ASN A 69 -4.75 15.78 -0.91
C ASN A 69 -4.92 16.20 -2.39
N GLY A 70 -5.44 15.28 -3.23
CA GLY A 70 -5.64 15.50 -4.68
C GLY A 70 -4.42 15.20 -5.56
N GLN A 71 -3.27 14.86 -4.98
CA GLN A 71 -2.08 14.44 -5.73
C GLN A 71 -2.02 12.93 -5.86
N THR A 72 -1.94 12.44 -7.10
CA THR A 72 -1.73 11.01 -7.38
C THR A 72 -0.25 10.66 -7.27
N ARG A 73 0.05 9.58 -6.54
CA ARG A 73 1.40 9.02 -6.43
C ARG A 73 1.33 7.55 -6.82
N GLN A 74 1.93 7.23 -7.96
CA GLN A 74 1.93 5.90 -8.57
C GLN A 74 2.83 4.93 -7.79
N ALA A 75 2.39 3.70 -7.57
CA ALA A 75 3.15 2.71 -6.80
C ALA A 75 4.46 2.29 -7.51
N GLU A 76 4.41 2.11 -8.82
CA GLU A 76 5.53 1.81 -9.70
C GLU A 76 6.55 2.96 -9.82
N ASN A 77 6.20 4.16 -9.35
CA ASN A 77 7.13 5.28 -9.21
C ASN A 77 7.82 5.34 -7.84
N GLN A 78 7.47 4.46 -6.90
CA GLN A 78 8.08 4.45 -5.57
C GLN A 78 9.32 3.58 -5.52
N SER A 79 10.42 4.10 -4.98
CA SER A 79 11.69 3.38 -4.85
C SER A 79 11.71 2.38 -3.69
N VAL A 80 10.81 2.51 -2.72
CA VAL A 80 10.74 1.65 -1.53
C VAL A 80 9.48 0.79 -1.60
N ASN A 81 9.69 -0.50 -1.87
CA ASN A 81 8.68 -1.55 -1.75
C ASN A 81 9.35 -2.74 -1.03
N THR A 82 8.94 -3.04 0.20
CA THR A 82 9.54 -4.13 0.99
C THR A 82 8.82 -5.47 0.83
N GLY A 83 7.66 -5.48 0.18
CA GLY A 83 6.83 -6.69 -0.01
C GLY A 83 6.93 -7.30 -1.40
N VAL A 84 7.54 -6.64 -2.39
CA VAL A 84 7.68 -7.21 -3.74
C VAL A 84 8.65 -8.39 -3.74
N TRP A 85 8.22 -9.54 -4.25
CA TRP A 85 9.12 -10.64 -4.60
C TRP A 85 9.84 -10.34 -5.91
N ALA A 86 11.13 -10.03 -5.84
CA ALA A 86 12.00 -9.81 -6.99
C ALA A 86 13.43 -10.20 -6.63
N ASN A 87 14.27 -10.54 -7.61
CA ASN A 87 15.68 -10.91 -7.35
C ASN A 87 15.82 -11.97 -6.24
N ASN A 88 14.87 -12.92 -6.22
CA ASN A 88 14.84 -14.05 -5.29
C ASN A 88 14.68 -13.69 -3.80
N GLN A 89 14.09 -12.53 -3.49
CA GLN A 89 13.78 -12.09 -2.12
C GLN A 89 12.58 -11.12 -2.06
N CYS A 90 11.95 -10.99 -0.89
CA CYS A 90 10.99 -9.92 -0.62
C CYS A 90 11.74 -8.57 -0.51
N GLY A 91 11.16 -7.52 -1.08
CA GLY A 91 11.79 -6.21 -1.19
C GLY A 91 12.99 -6.16 -2.13
N GLY A 92 13.11 -7.13 -3.05
CA GLY A 92 14.26 -7.24 -3.94
C GLY A 92 14.27 -6.25 -5.10
N SER A 93 13.25 -5.41 -5.23
CA SER A 93 13.16 -4.32 -6.20
C SER A 93 12.37 -3.14 -5.61
N GLY A 94 12.58 -1.94 -6.15
CA GLY A 94 11.59 -0.86 -6.08
C GLY A 94 10.68 -0.90 -7.31
N ASN A 95 9.80 0.08 -7.46
CA ASN A 95 9.08 0.35 -8.71
C ASN A 95 8.12 -0.77 -9.15
N SER A 96 7.30 -1.25 -8.23
CA SER A 96 6.28 -2.25 -8.51
C SER A 96 5.00 -1.94 -7.73
N GLU A 97 3.87 -2.18 -8.38
CA GLU A 97 2.54 -2.17 -7.77
C GLU A 97 2.32 -3.37 -6.82
N TRP A 98 3.16 -4.40 -6.90
CA TRP A 98 2.93 -5.67 -6.23
C TRP A 98 3.58 -5.76 -4.86
N LEU A 99 2.84 -6.33 -3.92
CA LEU A 99 3.30 -6.82 -2.62
C LEU A 99 2.96 -8.31 -2.55
N HIS A 100 4.00 -9.15 -2.65
CA HIS A 100 3.90 -10.61 -2.58
C HIS A 100 4.14 -11.15 -1.18
N CYS A 101 4.82 -10.36 -0.34
CA CYS A 101 5.13 -10.70 1.03
C CYS A 101 4.58 -9.63 1.96
N ASN A 102 4.42 -9.97 3.25
CA ASN A 102 4.22 -8.95 4.28
C ASN A 102 5.27 -7.84 4.14
N GLY A 103 4.82 -6.59 4.08
CA GLY A 103 5.67 -5.46 3.71
C GLY A 103 4.86 -4.23 3.35
N TYR A 104 5.52 -3.21 2.81
CA TYR A 104 4.84 -1.98 2.43
C TYR A 104 5.48 -1.29 1.23
N ILE A 105 4.69 -0.43 0.58
CA ILE A 105 5.17 0.60 -0.35
C ILE A 105 5.18 1.94 0.39
N SER A 106 6.30 2.66 0.33
CA SER A 106 6.40 4.03 0.85
C SER A 106 6.02 5.02 -0.25
N PHE A 107 5.14 5.97 0.07
CA PHE A 107 4.71 7.03 -0.84
C PHE A 107 5.27 8.40 -0.46
N GLY A 108 6.32 8.44 0.38
CA GLY A 108 6.89 9.66 0.90
C GLY A 108 6.00 10.35 1.94
N ASN A 109 6.36 11.57 2.32
CA ASN A 109 5.63 12.31 3.36
C ASN A 109 4.29 12.86 2.86
N VAL A 110 3.33 13.00 3.77
CA VAL A 110 2.10 13.74 3.53
C VAL A 110 2.42 15.15 3.00
N SER A 111 1.90 15.47 1.81
CA SER A 111 1.88 16.81 1.21
C SER A 111 0.68 16.91 0.27
#